data_AF-A0A718QAF4-F1
#
_entry.id   AF-A0A718QAF4-F1
#
_cell.length_a   1.000
_cell.length_b   1.000
_cell.length_c   1.000
_cell.angle_alpha   90.00
_cell.angle_beta   90.00
_cell.angle_gamma   90.00
#
_symmetry.space_group_name_H-M   'P 1'
#
loop_
_entity.id
_entity.type
_entity.pdbx_description
1 polymer ?
#
loop_
_entity_poly.entity_id
_entity_poly.type
_entity_poly.pdbx_seq_one_letter_code
_entity_poly.pdbx_strand_id
1 'polypeptide(L)' 'MINVAILSAIRRWHFRDGASIREIARRSGLSRNTVRKYLQSKVVEPQYPARDSVGKL' A
#
# COMPACT_ATOMS: atom_id res chain seq x y z
N MET A 1 4.97 7.20 -9.78
CA MET A 1 3.78 7.11 -8.89
C MET A 1 3.54 5.64 -8.58
N ILE A 2 3.58 5.23 -7.32
CA ILE A 2 3.27 3.85 -6.93
C ILE A 2 1.76 3.74 -6.74
N ASN A 3 1.14 2.73 -7.34
CA ASN A 3 -0.30 2.48 -7.22
C ASN A 3 -0.64 1.95 -5.82
N VAL A 4 -1.83 2.30 -5.32
CA VAL A 4 -2.40 1.85 -4.04
C VAL A 4 -2.36 0.32 -3.89
N ALA A 5 -2.43 -0.42 -5.00
CA ALA A 5 -2.28 -1.87 -5.02
C ALA A 5 -0.93 -2.36 -4.46
N ILE A 6 0.18 -1.71 -4.85
CA ILE A 6 1.53 -2.09 -4.40
C ILE A 6 1.72 -1.75 -2.91
N LEU A 7 1.20 -0.61 -2.47
CA LEU A 7 1.27 -0.22 -1.06
C LEU A 7 0.50 -1.20 -0.16
N SER A 8 -0.67 -1.62 -0.60
CA SER A 8 -1.53 -2.58 0.10
C SER A 8 -0.87 -3.96 0.19
N ALA A 9 -0.19 -4.39 -0.87
CA ALA A 9 0.57 -5.64 -0.89
C ALA A 9 1.77 -5.60 0.07
N ILE A 10 2.57 -4.53 0.06
CA ILE A 10 3.71 -4.33 0.97
C ILE A 10 3.26 -4.39 2.43
N ARG A 11 2.18 -3.68 2.78
CA ARG A 11 1.63 -3.70 4.15
C ARG A 11 1.12 -5.07 4.53
N ARG A 12 0.43 -5.78 3.64
CA ARG A 12 -0.06 -7.15 3.88
C ARG A 12 1.09 -8.09 4.19
N TRP A 13 2.13 -8.09 3.35
CA TRP A 13 3.30 -8.95 3.57
C TRP A 13 4.01 -8.63 4.89
N HIS A 14 4.15 -7.36 5.26
CA HIS A 14 4.86 -6.96 6.48
C HIS A 14 4.06 -7.25 7.76
N PHE A 15 2.79 -6.83 7.81
CA PHE A 15 1.97 -6.92 9.02
C PHE A 15 1.28 -8.27 9.19
N ARG A 16 0.90 -8.93 8.08
CA ARG A 16 0.11 -10.16 8.12
C ARG A 16 0.99 -11.40 7.97
N ASP A 17 1.89 -11.37 6.98
CA ASP A 17 2.74 -12.52 6.67
C ASP A 17 4.09 -12.47 7.39
N GLY A 18 4.37 -11.40 8.14
CA GLY A 18 5.63 -11.22 8.89
C GLY A 18 6.88 -11.14 8.00
N ALA A 19 6.72 -10.87 6.70
CA ALA A 19 7.81 -10.85 5.75
C ALA A 19 8.79 -9.71 6.06
N SER A 20 10.09 -10.02 6.00
CA SER A 20 11.13 -9.02 6.23
C SER A 20 11.11 -7.92 5.14
N ILE A 21 11.53 -6.70 5.48
CA ILE A 21 11.68 -5.59 4.52
C ILE A 21 12.56 -6.01 3.32
N ARG A 22 13.55 -6.87 3.54
CA ARG A 22 14.46 -7.37 2.50
C ARG A 22 13.74 -8.31 1.52
N GLU A 23 12.87 -9.17 2.03
CA GLU A 23 12.05 -10.05 1.20
C GLU A 23 11.01 -9.27 0.40
N ILE A 24 10.36 -8.29 1.02
CA ILE A 24 9.40 -7.41 0.35
C ILE A 24 10.07 -6.61 -0.76
N ALA A 25 11.27 -6.07 -0.52
CA ALA A 25 12.05 -5.35 -1.54
C ALA A 25 12.38 -6.25 -2.74
N ARG A 26 12.76 -7.51 -2.50
CA ARG A 26 13.05 -8.49 -3.54
C ARG A 26 11.80 -8.89 -4.35
N ARG A 27 10.64 -9.04 -3.70
CA ARG A 27 9.36 -9.37 -4.38
C ARG A 27 8.78 -8.20 -5.16
N SER A 28 8.91 -6.98 -4.62
CA SER A 28 8.33 -5.78 -5.23
C SER A 28 9.24 -5.08 -6.24
N GLY A 29 10.53 -5.43 -6.31
CA GLY A 29 11.52 -4.74 -7.12
C GLY A 29 11.85 -3.32 -6.63
N LEU A 30 11.38 -2.96 -5.44
CA LEU A 30 11.61 -1.64 -4.84
C LEU A 30 12.86 -1.63 -3.96
N SER A 31 13.45 -0.45 -3.80
CA SER A 31 14.53 -0.28 -2.84
C SER A 31 14.03 -0.51 -1.40
N ARG A 32 14.91 -1.03 -0.54
CA ARG A 32 14.60 -1.20 0.90
C ARG A 32 14.21 0.12 1.57
N ASN A 33 14.79 1.24 1.14
CA ASN A 33 14.46 2.58 1.65
C ASN A 33 13.04 2.98 1.28
N THR A 34 12.62 2.67 0.06
CA THR A 34 11.27 2.89 -0.45
C THR A 34 10.25 2.10 0.38
N VAL A 35 10.49 0.80 0.58
CA VAL A 35 9.64 -0.05 1.43
C VAL A 35 9.53 0.49 2.85
N ARG A 36 10.66 0.89 3.47
CA ARG A 36 10.67 1.48 4.83
C ARG A 36 9.86 2.78 4.89
N LYS A 37 10.03 3.69 3.93
CA LYS A 37 9.29 4.95 3.84
C LYS A 37 7.77 4.70 3.74
N TYR A 38 7.37 3.70 2.96
CA TYR A 38 5.96 3.33 2.80
C TYR A 38 5.35 2.61 4.01
N LEU A 39 6.14 1.87 4.77
CA LEU A 39 5.69 1.27 6.04
C LEU A 39 5.60 2.31 7.16
N GLN A 40 6.49 3.33 7.18
CA GLN A 40 6.44 4.43 8.15
C GLN A 40 5.35 5.47 7.84
N SER A 41 5.07 5.72 6.55
CA SER A 41 3.96 6.56 6.12
C SER A 41 2.66 5.89 6.59
N LYS A 42 2.09 6.40 7.69
CA LYS A 42 0.85 5.84 8.27
C LYS A 42 -0.35 6.02 7.34
N VAL A 43 -0.33 6.99 6.45
CA VAL A 43 -1.52 7.41 5.69
C VAL A 43 -1.14 7.72 4.25
N VAL A 44 -1.55 6.85 3.33
CA VAL A 44 -2.22 7.31 2.12
C VAL A 44 -3.62 6.78 2.31
N GLU A 45 -4.49 7.58 2.91
CA GLU A 45 -5.92 7.28 2.88
C GLU A 45 -6.27 7.08 1.40
N PRO A 46 -6.84 5.94 1.02
CA PRO A 46 -7.48 5.87 -0.28
C PRO A 46 -8.56 6.94 -0.29
N GLN A 47 -8.30 8.06 -0.97
CA GLN A 47 -9.36 8.97 -1.38
C GLN A 47 -10.20 8.18 -2.38
N TYR A 48 -11.21 7.49 -1.87
CA TYR A 48 -12.27 6.96 -2.70
C TYR A 48 -13.03 8.18 -3.23
N PRO A 49 -13.25 8.27 -4.55
CA PRO A 49 -14.15 9.30 -5.07
C PRO A 49 -15.50 9.17 -4.36
N ALA A 50 -16.14 10.31 -4.08
CA ALA A 50 -17.47 10.31 -3.49
C ALA A 50 -18.38 9.42 -4.33
N ARG A 51 -19.13 8.54 -3.66
CA ARG A 51 -20.05 7.65 -4.34
C ARG A 51 -21.18 8.51 -4.89
N ASP A 52 -21.25 8.65 -6.22
CA ASP A 52 -22.41 9.25 -6.87
C ASP A 52 -23.60 8.31 -6.65
N SER A 53 -24.30 8.48 -5.52
CA SER A 53 -25.58 7.82 -5.31
C SER A 53 -26.58 8.48 -6.25
N VAL A 54 -26.71 7.94 -7.46
CA VAL A 54 -27.83 8.23 -8.36
C VAL A 54 -29.06 7.54 -7.77
N GLY A 55 -29.61 8.12 -6.71
CA GLY A 55 -30.87 7.73 -6.09
C GLY A 55 -31.94 8.72 -6.51
N LYS A 56 -32.40 8.58 -7.76
CA LYS A 56 -33.53 9.33 -8.31
C LYS A 56 -34.81 8.77 -7.67
N LEU A 57 -35.51 9.58 -6.88
CA LEU A 57 -36.91 9.42 -6.51
C LEU A 57 -37.63 10.72 -6.82
#